data_AF-A0A5C8JDN5-F1
#
_entry.id   AF-A0A5C8JDN5-F1
#
_cell.length_a   1.000
_cell.length_b   1.000
_cell.length_c   1.000
_cell.angle_alpha   90.00
_cell.angle_beta   90.00
_cell.angle_gamma   90.00
#
_symmetry.space_group_name_H-M   'P 1'
#
loop_
_entity.id
_entity.type
_entity.pdbx_description
1 polymer ?
#
loop_
_entity_poly.entity_id
_entity_poly.type
_entity_poly.pdbx_seq_one_letter_code
_entity_poly.pdbx_strand_id
1 'polypeptide(L)'
;MAKRRLRTGPTAALPARPDRSELLRLVRLADPGAREDGDDVVAVDVRVHAPVEADPGLVGGELEQVWACRVTAEGPLPVDYFDRFLAEGLAFRLGGLAVCRGEVTDPADESLPGGPAVILPVRPAAEELMELLEGEVEQEEEFVFTAGGVRVLVVPEKGQPPAAQELLPFAAELTALELRGDDQAKLATLALSLSDALNGLVVDRWRFRVDRAEDLLPPSS
;
A
#
# COMPACT_ATOMS: atom_id res chain seq x y z
N MET A 1 -12.74 -35.33 7.79
CA MET A 1 -11.47 -34.57 7.94
C MET A 1 -11.83 -33.13 8.22
N ALA A 2 -11.51 -32.62 9.41
CA ALA A 2 -11.78 -31.22 9.74
C ALA A 2 -10.96 -30.33 8.81
N LYS A 3 -11.63 -29.49 8.01
CA LYS A 3 -10.99 -28.38 7.29
C LYS A 3 -10.19 -27.61 8.33
N ARG A 4 -8.87 -27.76 8.29
CA ARG A 4 -7.94 -27.04 9.15
C ARG A 4 -8.12 -25.58 8.74
N ARG A 5 -9.01 -24.86 9.42
CA ARG A 5 -9.22 -23.42 9.24
C ARG A 5 -7.82 -22.83 9.36
N LEU A 6 -7.30 -22.37 8.24
CA LEU A 6 -6.02 -21.69 8.18
C LEU A 6 -6.14 -20.50 9.13
N ARG A 7 -5.61 -20.65 10.35
CA ARG A 7 -5.27 -19.55 11.25
C ARG A 7 -4.02 -18.86 10.72
N THR A 8 -3.94 -18.67 9.41
CA THR A 8 -2.77 -18.12 8.74
C THR A 8 -2.93 -16.61 8.66
N GLY A 9 -1.81 -15.90 8.78
CA GLY A 9 -1.80 -14.47 8.53
C GLY A 9 -2.24 -14.14 7.08
N PRO A 10 -2.34 -12.85 6.77
CA PRO A 10 -2.67 -12.37 5.43
C PRO A 10 -1.85 -13.08 4.36
N THR A 11 -2.44 -13.39 3.22
CA THR A 11 -1.80 -14.18 2.16
C THR A 11 -2.03 -13.52 0.82
N ALA A 12 -0.97 -13.27 0.06
CA ALA A 12 -1.05 -12.92 -1.35
C ALA A 12 -1.18 -14.22 -2.16
N ALA A 13 -2.29 -14.40 -2.86
CA ALA A 13 -2.58 -15.52 -3.72
C ALA A 13 -2.36 -15.09 -5.18
N LEU A 14 -1.30 -15.62 -5.80
CA LEU A 14 -0.76 -15.11 -7.05
C LEU A 14 -1.01 -16.08 -8.21
N PRO A 15 -1.24 -15.59 -9.44
CA PRO A 15 -1.51 -16.44 -10.61
C PRO A 15 -0.27 -17.20 -11.10
N ALA A 16 0.93 -16.75 -10.72
CA ALA A 16 2.20 -17.36 -11.07
C ALA A 16 3.16 -17.33 -9.89
N ARG A 17 4.13 -18.25 -9.88
CA ARG A 17 5.19 -18.25 -8.86
C ARG A 17 6.01 -16.96 -9.01
N PRO A 18 6.04 -16.06 -8.00
CA PRO A 18 6.88 -14.88 -8.08
C PRO A 18 8.35 -15.29 -7.98
N ASP A 19 9.19 -14.59 -8.73
CA ASP A 19 10.64 -14.68 -8.55
C ASP A 19 11.03 -14.07 -7.20
N ARG A 20 12.02 -14.65 -6.51
CA ARG A 20 12.42 -14.20 -5.17
C ARG A 20 13.00 -12.79 -5.19
N SER A 21 13.79 -12.45 -6.22
CA SER A 21 14.37 -11.12 -6.35
C SER A 21 13.31 -10.06 -6.63
N GLU A 22 12.28 -10.43 -7.39
CA GLU A 22 11.13 -9.58 -7.62
C GLU A 22 10.31 -9.37 -6.35
N LEU A 23 10.04 -10.45 -5.60
CA LEU A 23 9.34 -10.36 -4.32
C LEU A 23 10.07 -9.43 -3.35
N LEU A 24 11.39 -9.57 -3.21
CA LEU A 24 12.21 -8.68 -2.40
C LEU A 24 12.15 -7.23 -2.89
N ARG A 25 12.23 -7.02 -4.21
CA ARG A 25 12.14 -5.67 -4.82
C ARG A 25 10.82 -5.00 -4.47
N LEU A 26 9.71 -5.74 -4.55
CA LEU A 26 8.38 -5.21 -4.23
C LEU A 26 8.21 -4.94 -2.74
N VAL A 27 8.64 -5.85 -1.86
CA VAL A 27 8.59 -5.63 -0.41
C VAL A 27 9.41 -4.40 -0.01
N ARG A 28 10.51 -4.11 -0.72
CA ARG A 28 11.33 -2.91 -0.49
C ARG A 28 10.64 -1.58 -0.80
N LEU A 29 9.55 -1.59 -1.56
CA LEU A 29 8.71 -0.41 -1.72
C LEU A 29 7.94 -0.10 -0.42
N ALA A 30 7.56 -1.13 0.33
CA ALA A 30 6.87 -0.97 1.62
C ALA A 30 7.84 -0.78 2.79
N ASP A 31 8.99 -1.46 2.76
CA ASP A 31 10.08 -1.36 3.75
C ASP A 31 11.46 -1.40 3.06
N PRO A 32 12.15 -0.26 2.91
CA PRO A 32 13.49 -0.21 2.30
C PRO A 32 14.51 -1.12 2.99
N GLY A 33 14.34 -1.38 4.29
CA GLY A 33 15.19 -2.26 5.09
C GLY A 33 14.96 -3.76 4.85
N ALA A 34 13.98 -4.12 4.01
CA ALA A 34 13.64 -5.52 3.77
C ALA A 34 14.80 -6.31 3.16
N ARG A 35 14.92 -7.56 3.62
CA ARG A 35 16.05 -8.45 3.31
C ARG A 35 15.61 -9.90 3.15
N GLU A 36 16.43 -10.66 2.45
CA GLU A 36 16.27 -12.11 2.39
C GLU A 36 16.64 -12.74 3.73
N ASP A 37 15.93 -13.81 4.07
CA ASP A 37 16.25 -14.72 5.17
C ASP A 37 15.95 -16.15 4.73
N GLY A 38 16.95 -16.81 4.15
CA GLY A 38 16.76 -18.08 3.46
C GLY A 38 15.92 -17.92 2.20
N ASP A 39 14.77 -18.59 2.16
CA ASP A 39 13.80 -18.50 1.06
C ASP A 39 12.69 -17.46 1.32
N ASP A 40 12.70 -16.84 2.50
CA ASP A 40 11.72 -15.85 2.92
C ASP A 40 12.25 -14.42 2.75
N VAL A 41 11.34 -13.44 2.82
CA VAL A 41 11.67 -12.02 2.93
C VAL A 41 11.21 -11.51 4.29
N VAL A 42 12.07 -10.80 5.01
CA VAL A 42 11.76 -10.15 6.28
C VAL A 42 11.73 -8.64 6.06
N ALA A 43 10.67 -8.00 6.54
CA ALA A 43 10.44 -6.56 6.52
C ALA A 43 9.94 -6.14 7.90
N VAL A 44 10.61 -5.22 8.58
CA VAL A 44 10.33 -4.83 9.97
C VAL A 44 10.10 -6.06 10.88
N ASP A 45 8.87 -6.25 11.37
CA ASP A 45 8.42 -7.31 12.25
C ASP A 45 7.50 -8.31 11.53
N VAL A 46 7.53 -8.35 10.20
CA VAL A 46 6.78 -9.29 9.36
C VAL A 46 7.69 -10.11 8.45
N ARG A 47 7.25 -11.33 8.18
CA ARG A 47 7.88 -12.28 7.27
C ARG A 47 6.94 -12.65 6.15
N VAL A 48 7.38 -12.47 4.91
CA VAL A 48 6.78 -13.03 3.71
C VAL A 48 7.43 -14.38 3.45
N HIS A 49 6.66 -15.46 3.62
CA HIS A 49 7.13 -16.83 3.44
C HIS A 49 7.31 -17.13 1.95
N ALA A 50 8.26 -18.03 1.66
CA ALA A 50 8.50 -18.55 0.32
C ALA A 50 7.18 -19.00 -0.37
N PRO A 51 7.00 -18.71 -1.67
CA PRO A 51 5.77 -19.06 -2.39
C PRO A 51 5.53 -20.57 -2.41
N VAL A 52 4.32 -20.99 -2.05
CA VAL A 52 3.88 -22.39 -2.14
C VAL A 52 2.70 -22.53 -3.09
N GLU A 53 2.68 -23.60 -3.88
CA GLU A 53 1.51 -23.93 -4.68
C GLU A 53 0.34 -24.29 -3.76
N ALA A 54 -0.83 -23.71 -4.02
CA ALA A 54 -2.03 -23.85 -3.22
C ALA A 54 -3.22 -24.28 -4.10
N ASP A 55 -4.22 -24.87 -3.44
CA ASP A 55 -5.48 -25.24 -4.09
C ASP A 55 -6.23 -23.97 -4.57
N PRO A 56 -6.71 -23.92 -5.83
CA PRO A 56 -7.52 -22.81 -6.35
C PRO A 56 -8.72 -22.42 -5.48
N GLY A 57 -9.26 -23.37 -4.71
CA GLY A 57 -10.33 -23.13 -3.73
C GLY A 57 -9.92 -22.20 -2.58
N LEU A 58 -8.64 -21.87 -2.41
CA LEU A 58 -8.16 -20.83 -1.48
C LEU A 58 -8.79 -19.47 -1.79
N VAL A 59 -8.97 -19.16 -3.07
CA VAL A 59 -9.56 -17.92 -3.58
C VAL A 59 -10.93 -18.16 -4.23
N GLY A 60 -11.64 -19.22 -3.81
CA GLY A 60 -12.95 -19.55 -4.37
C GLY A 60 -12.94 -20.03 -5.82
N GLY A 61 -11.76 -20.32 -6.40
CA GLY A 61 -11.61 -20.73 -7.79
C GLY A 61 -11.50 -19.57 -8.79
N GLU A 62 -11.29 -18.33 -8.32
CA GLU A 62 -11.11 -17.15 -9.19
C GLU A 62 -9.80 -17.20 -10.00
N LEU A 63 -8.78 -17.91 -9.48
CA LEU A 63 -7.51 -18.15 -10.18
C LEU A 63 -7.38 -19.62 -10.57
N GLU A 64 -6.93 -19.89 -11.80
CA GLU A 64 -6.70 -21.27 -12.28
C GLU A 64 -5.52 -21.95 -11.56
N GLN A 65 -4.48 -21.16 -11.25
CA GLN A 65 -3.31 -21.59 -10.49
C GLN A 65 -3.08 -20.59 -9.36
N VAL A 66 -2.70 -21.09 -8.18
CA VAL A 66 -2.48 -20.24 -7.01
C VAL A 66 -1.12 -20.52 -6.38
N TRP A 67 -0.30 -19.49 -6.32
CA TRP A 67 0.93 -19.43 -5.54
C TRP A 67 0.72 -18.54 -4.33
N ALA A 68 0.69 -19.15 -3.14
CA ALA A 68 0.43 -18.46 -1.89
C ALA A 68 1.73 -17.97 -1.26
N CYS A 69 1.86 -16.65 -1.09
CA CYS A 69 2.86 -15.99 -0.28
C CYS A 69 2.23 -15.56 1.04
N ARG A 70 2.43 -16.36 2.10
CA ARG A 70 1.88 -16.07 3.43
C ARG A 70 2.69 -14.96 4.09
N VAL A 71 2.03 -14.00 4.71
CA VAL A 71 2.64 -12.96 5.55
C VAL A 71 2.34 -13.28 7.01
N THR A 72 3.37 -13.25 7.86
CA THR A 72 3.24 -13.48 9.31
C THR A 72 4.01 -12.45 10.09
N ALA A 73 3.39 -11.88 11.13
CA ALA A 73 4.13 -11.11 12.13
C ALA A 73 5.06 -12.02 12.95
N GLU A 74 6.29 -11.58 13.18
CA GLU A 74 7.31 -12.22 14.04
C GLU A 74 7.35 -11.62 15.46
N GLY A 75 6.66 -10.49 15.70
CA GLY A 75 6.62 -9.75 16.96
C GLY A 75 5.24 -9.72 17.65
N PRO A 76 4.99 -8.77 18.59
CA PRO A 76 3.62 -8.42 18.99
C PRO A 76 2.77 -8.03 17.76
N LEU A 77 1.47 -7.81 17.92
CA LEU A 77 0.58 -7.48 16.79
C LEU A 77 1.25 -6.45 15.86
N PRO A 78 1.33 -6.74 14.54
CA PRO A 78 2.09 -5.92 13.61
C PRO A 78 1.55 -4.50 13.63
N VAL A 79 2.46 -3.52 13.58
CA VAL A 79 2.11 -2.10 13.61
C VAL A 79 1.11 -1.80 12.49
N ASP A 80 -0.02 -1.20 12.86
CA ASP A 80 -1.02 -0.66 11.93
C ASP A 80 -1.45 -1.59 10.77
N TYR A 81 -1.59 -2.90 11.05
CA TYR A 81 -2.01 -3.90 10.04
C TYR A 81 -1.02 -4.05 8.86
N PHE A 82 0.27 -3.77 9.08
CA PHE A 82 1.30 -3.84 8.04
C PHE A 82 1.36 -5.21 7.34
N ASP A 83 1.15 -6.31 8.05
CA ASP A 83 1.08 -7.65 7.46
C ASP A 83 -0.04 -7.79 6.41
N ARG A 84 -1.20 -7.17 6.68
CA ARG A 84 -2.34 -7.16 5.76
C ARG A 84 -2.05 -6.30 4.55
N PHE A 85 -1.58 -5.08 4.77
CA PHE A 85 -1.23 -4.18 3.68
C PHE A 85 -0.13 -4.76 2.79
N LEU A 86 0.85 -5.45 3.37
CA LEU A 86 1.89 -6.12 2.61
C LEU A 86 1.32 -7.23 1.72
N ALA A 87 0.40 -8.05 2.23
CA ALA A 87 -0.25 -9.08 1.42
C ALA A 87 -1.11 -8.49 0.28
N GLU A 88 -1.93 -7.47 0.57
CA GLU A 88 -2.78 -6.81 -0.43
C GLU A 88 -1.96 -6.06 -1.49
N GLY A 89 -0.93 -5.31 -1.09
CA GLY A 89 -0.08 -4.57 -2.01
C GLY A 89 0.80 -5.47 -2.89
N LEU A 90 1.22 -6.65 -2.38
CA LEU A 90 1.86 -7.68 -3.19
C LEU A 90 0.89 -8.30 -4.21
N ALA A 91 -0.32 -8.63 -3.76
CA ALA A 91 -1.36 -9.17 -4.63
C ALA A 91 -1.72 -8.18 -5.75
N PHE A 92 -1.91 -6.89 -5.44
CA PHE A 92 -2.13 -5.83 -6.43
C PHE A 92 -1.05 -5.83 -7.53
N ARG A 93 0.22 -5.76 -7.13
CA ARG A 93 1.36 -5.60 -8.05
C ARG A 93 1.64 -6.84 -8.89
N LEU A 94 1.24 -8.01 -8.42
CA LEU A 94 1.48 -9.29 -9.06
C LEU A 94 0.20 -9.87 -9.69
N GLY A 95 -0.88 -9.08 -9.80
CA GLY A 95 -2.12 -9.47 -10.46
C GLY A 95 -2.85 -10.62 -9.74
N GLY A 96 -2.75 -10.65 -8.41
CA GLY A 96 -3.33 -11.68 -7.56
C GLY A 96 -4.43 -11.16 -6.64
N LEU A 97 -4.88 -12.04 -5.75
CA LEU A 97 -5.90 -11.78 -4.74
C LEU A 97 -5.29 -11.83 -3.35
N ALA A 98 -5.91 -11.15 -2.38
CA ALA A 98 -5.53 -11.22 -0.99
C ALA A 98 -6.51 -12.11 -0.22
N VAL A 99 -5.98 -12.98 0.65
CA VAL A 99 -6.79 -13.79 1.56
C VAL A 99 -6.43 -13.45 2.99
N CYS A 100 -7.39 -12.95 3.75
CA CYS A 100 -7.22 -12.64 5.16
C CYS A 100 -8.45 -13.06 5.96
N ARG A 101 -8.25 -13.84 7.03
CA ARG A 101 -9.34 -14.34 7.90
C ARG A 101 -10.47 -15.09 7.18
N GLY A 102 -10.18 -15.65 6.00
CA GLY A 102 -11.14 -16.38 5.18
C GLY A 102 -11.95 -15.50 4.22
N GLU A 103 -11.68 -14.20 4.19
CA GLU A 103 -12.18 -13.26 3.19
C GLU A 103 -11.18 -13.19 2.04
N VAL A 104 -11.70 -13.24 0.82
CA VAL A 104 -10.95 -13.01 -0.41
C VAL A 104 -11.23 -11.57 -0.83
N THR A 105 -10.19 -10.83 -1.19
CA THR A 105 -10.29 -9.45 -1.65
C THR A 105 -9.47 -9.32 -2.92
N ASP A 106 -10.05 -8.68 -3.93
CA ASP A 106 -9.31 -8.19 -5.09
C ASP A 106 -8.78 -6.79 -4.78
N PRO A 107 -7.46 -6.62 -4.59
CA PRO A 107 -6.88 -5.29 -4.34
C PRO A 107 -7.04 -4.33 -5.54
N ALA A 108 -7.26 -4.85 -6.75
CA ALA A 108 -7.47 -4.05 -7.96
C ALA A 108 -8.92 -3.58 -8.13
N ASP A 109 -9.85 -3.99 -7.26
CA ASP A 109 -11.24 -3.53 -7.30
C ASP A 109 -11.32 -2.01 -7.05
N GLU A 110 -11.65 -1.26 -8.11
CA GLU A 110 -11.78 0.20 -8.11
C GLU A 110 -12.87 0.70 -7.16
N SER A 111 -13.82 -0.16 -6.75
CA SER A 111 -14.86 0.19 -5.77
C SER A 111 -14.32 0.24 -4.33
N LEU A 112 -13.12 -0.29 -4.07
CA LEU A 112 -12.51 -0.22 -2.76
C LEU A 112 -12.17 1.24 -2.43
N PRO A 113 -12.58 1.74 -1.24
CA PRO A 113 -12.25 3.10 -0.83
C PRO A 113 -10.74 3.25 -0.60
N GLY A 114 -10.22 4.43 -0.91
CA GLY A 114 -8.83 4.78 -0.66
C GLY A 114 -8.18 5.40 -1.89
N GLY A 115 -7.00 5.97 -1.69
CA GLY A 115 -6.18 6.55 -2.73
C GLY A 115 -4.75 6.70 -2.22
N PRO A 116 -3.85 7.28 -3.02
CA PRO A 116 -2.51 7.55 -2.56
C PRO A 116 -2.49 8.58 -1.42
N ALA A 117 -1.44 8.54 -0.63
CA ALA A 117 -1.13 9.55 0.36
C ALA A 117 0.25 10.14 0.12
N VAL A 118 0.40 11.44 0.39
CA VAL A 118 1.72 12.10 0.42
C VAL A 118 2.12 12.29 1.87
N ILE A 119 3.18 11.59 2.28
CA ILE A 119 3.73 11.65 3.64
C ILE A 119 4.73 12.79 3.71
N LEU A 120 4.51 13.72 4.63
CA LEU A 120 5.25 14.96 4.79
C LEU A 120 5.91 15.04 6.18
N PRO A 121 7.13 15.60 6.27
CA PRO A 121 7.80 15.83 7.55
C PRO A 121 7.16 16.94 8.38
N VAL A 122 6.45 17.86 7.72
CA VAL A 122 5.82 19.04 8.31
C VAL A 122 4.48 19.26 7.64
N ARG A 123 3.47 19.63 8.42
CA ARG A 123 2.17 20.01 7.88
C ARG A 123 2.31 21.29 7.04
N PRO A 124 1.88 21.31 5.77
CA PRO A 124 1.90 22.52 4.96
C PRO A 124 0.90 23.55 5.49
N ALA A 125 1.15 24.83 5.24
CA ALA A 125 0.16 25.86 5.51
C ALA A 125 -1.05 25.68 4.57
N ALA A 126 -2.24 26.12 4.99
CA ALA A 126 -3.44 25.99 4.16
C ALA A 126 -3.28 26.76 2.85
N GLU A 127 -2.73 27.98 2.90
CA GLU A 127 -2.50 28.83 1.73
C GLU A 127 -1.50 28.19 0.75
N GLU A 128 -0.41 27.64 1.26
CA GLU A 128 0.59 26.91 0.46
C GLU A 128 -0.04 25.70 -0.22
N LEU A 129 -0.84 24.90 0.49
CA LEU A 129 -1.52 23.76 -0.10
C LEU A 129 -2.53 24.19 -1.18
N MET A 130 -3.32 25.23 -0.93
CA MET A 130 -4.29 25.73 -1.90
C MET A 130 -3.64 26.20 -3.21
N GLU A 131 -2.44 26.79 -3.16
CA GLU A 131 -1.69 27.19 -4.37
C GLU A 131 -1.20 26.01 -5.21
N LEU A 132 -0.99 24.85 -4.57
CA LEU A 132 -0.52 23.62 -5.23
C LEU A 132 -1.67 22.77 -5.79
N LEU A 133 -2.90 22.98 -5.33
CA LEU A 133 -4.07 22.26 -5.81
C LEU A 133 -4.55 22.84 -7.14
N GLU A 134 -4.78 21.96 -8.13
CA GLU A 134 -5.23 22.38 -9.45
C GLU A 134 -6.74 22.69 -9.48
N GLY A 135 -7.07 23.88 -9.98
CA GLY A 135 -8.46 24.29 -10.26
C GLY A 135 -9.04 25.22 -9.20
N GLU A 136 -10.37 25.33 -9.18
CA GLU A 136 -11.07 26.04 -8.10
C GLU A 136 -10.99 25.19 -6.83
N VAL A 137 -10.36 25.76 -5.80
CA VAL A 137 -10.16 25.10 -4.51
C VAL A 137 -11.24 25.57 -3.53
N GLU A 138 -12.00 24.63 -3.00
CA GLU A 138 -12.95 24.85 -1.93
C GLU A 138 -12.40 24.23 -0.64
N GLN A 139 -12.25 25.03 0.41
CA GLN A 139 -11.95 24.51 1.75
C GLN A 139 -13.28 24.20 2.45
N GLU A 140 -13.59 22.91 2.58
CA GLU A 140 -14.81 22.43 3.26
C GLU A 140 -14.69 22.60 4.78
N GLU A 141 -13.56 22.18 5.32
CA GLU A 141 -13.21 22.22 6.74
C GLU A 141 -11.72 22.61 6.90
N GLU A 142 -11.27 22.87 8.13
CA GLU A 142 -9.90 23.32 8.42
C GLU A 142 -8.81 22.45 7.74
N PHE A 143 -9.06 21.14 7.61
CA PHE A 143 -8.10 20.17 7.06
C PHE A 143 -8.64 19.39 5.84
N VAL A 144 -9.67 19.90 5.18
CA VAL A 144 -10.32 19.25 4.04
C VAL A 144 -10.45 20.23 2.88
N PHE A 145 -9.82 19.88 1.76
CA PHE A 145 -9.81 20.67 0.54
C PHE A 145 -10.39 19.86 -0.60
N THR A 146 -11.16 20.49 -1.46
CA THR A 146 -11.66 19.89 -2.69
C THR A 146 -11.21 20.74 -3.87
N ALA A 147 -10.53 20.11 -4.83
CA ALA A 147 -10.00 20.78 -6.02
C ALA A 147 -10.09 19.86 -7.23
N GLY A 148 -10.75 20.32 -8.29
CA GLY A 148 -10.87 19.57 -9.55
C GLY A 148 -11.48 18.16 -9.40
N GLY A 149 -12.39 17.95 -8.45
CA GLY A 149 -12.98 16.63 -8.19
C GLY A 149 -12.09 15.66 -7.38
N VAL A 150 -10.96 16.14 -6.86
CA VAL A 150 -10.15 15.43 -5.87
C VAL A 150 -10.38 16.05 -4.49
N ARG A 151 -10.63 15.20 -3.51
CA ARG A 151 -10.73 15.58 -2.10
C ARG A 151 -9.43 15.24 -1.40
N VAL A 152 -8.81 16.23 -0.76
CA VAL A 152 -7.53 16.16 -0.06
C VAL A 152 -7.77 16.35 1.43
N LEU A 153 -7.36 15.35 2.22
CA LEU A 153 -7.45 15.42 3.68
C LEU A 153 -6.06 15.56 4.28
N VAL A 154 -5.88 16.54 5.15
CA VAL A 154 -4.64 16.75 5.90
C VAL A 154 -4.79 16.09 7.27
N VAL A 155 -4.11 14.96 7.48
CA VAL A 155 -4.25 14.17 8.71
C VAL A 155 -2.90 13.89 9.37
N PRO A 156 -2.83 13.77 10.70
CA PRO A 156 -1.63 13.24 11.36
C PRO A 156 -1.38 11.80 10.90
N GLU A 157 -0.17 11.51 10.41
CA GLU A 157 0.19 10.17 9.96
C GLU A 157 0.48 9.28 11.17
N LYS A 158 -0.28 8.19 11.28
CA LYS A 158 -0.14 7.20 12.35
C LYS A 158 0.67 6.00 11.88
N GLY A 159 1.56 5.52 12.75
CA GLY A 159 2.28 4.27 12.54
C GLY A 159 3.59 4.36 11.78
N GLN A 160 4.00 5.55 11.30
CA GLN A 160 5.22 5.79 10.53
C GLN A 160 5.51 4.67 9.52
N PRO A 161 4.93 4.71 8.30
CA PRO A 161 5.10 3.64 7.32
C PRO A 161 6.59 3.33 7.16
N PRO A 162 7.01 2.05 7.09
CA PRO A 162 8.44 1.74 7.03
C PRO A 162 9.15 2.43 5.86
N ALA A 163 8.46 2.61 4.74
CA ALA A 163 8.88 3.42 3.59
C ALA A 163 9.30 4.87 3.92
N ALA A 164 8.71 5.49 4.96
CA ALA A 164 9.03 6.86 5.37
C ALA A 164 10.26 6.96 6.29
N GLN A 165 10.75 5.84 6.85
CA GLN A 165 11.84 5.87 7.84
C GLN A 165 13.17 6.36 7.26
N GLU A 166 13.48 6.03 6.01
CA GLU A 166 14.72 6.48 5.35
C GLU A 166 14.63 7.93 4.87
N LEU A 167 13.45 8.39 4.50
CA LEU A 167 13.27 9.69 3.85
C LEU A 167 13.09 10.83 4.85
N LEU A 168 12.46 10.56 5.99
CA LEU A 168 12.11 11.60 6.97
C LEU A 168 12.67 11.30 8.38
N PRO A 169 13.98 11.01 8.54
CA PRO A 169 14.55 10.49 9.79
C PRO A 169 14.51 11.48 10.97
N PHE A 170 14.23 12.76 10.70
CA PHE A 170 14.20 13.82 11.71
C PHE A 170 12.78 14.30 12.05
N ALA A 171 11.75 13.78 11.40
CA ALA A 171 10.38 14.19 11.65
C ALA A 171 9.83 13.52 12.92
N ALA A 172 9.51 14.32 13.93
CA ALA A 172 8.91 13.82 15.18
C ALA A 172 7.44 13.43 15.00
N GLU A 173 6.72 14.13 14.12
CA GLU A 173 5.33 13.87 13.76
C GLU A 173 5.20 14.02 12.24
N LEU A 174 4.65 13.00 11.59
CA LEU A 174 4.41 13.01 10.14
C LEU A 174 2.99 13.49 9.85
N THR A 175 2.80 14.11 8.69
CA THR A 175 1.47 14.48 8.15
C THR A 175 1.23 13.70 6.87
N ALA A 176 0.02 13.19 6.68
CA ALA A 176 -0.41 12.61 5.40
C ALA A 176 -1.39 13.56 4.70
N LEU A 177 -1.17 13.78 3.41
CA LEU A 177 -2.18 14.29 2.49
C LEU A 177 -2.87 13.09 1.84
N GLU A 178 -4.02 12.66 2.37
CA GLU A 178 -4.81 11.59 1.77
C GLU A 178 -5.60 12.12 0.56
N LEU A 179 -5.36 11.56 -0.62
CA LEU A 179 -6.08 11.94 -1.84
C LEU A 179 -7.21 10.96 -2.11
N ARG A 180 -8.41 11.48 -2.38
CA ARG A 180 -9.61 10.70 -2.68
C ARG A 180 -10.30 11.23 -3.92
N GLY A 181 -10.73 10.33 -4.80
CA GLY A 181 -11.44 10.65 -6.03
C GLY A 181 -11.56 9.41 -6.91
N ASP A 182 -12.30 9.54 -8.00
CA ASP A 182 -12.63 8.41 -8.88
C ASP A 182 -11.58 8.20 -9.99
N ASP A 183 -10.79 9.23 -10.32
CA ASP A 183 -9.78 9.20 -11.37
C ASP A 183 -8.39 8.87 -10.79
N GLN A 184 -8.01 7.59 -10.81
CA GLN A 184 -6.72 7.12 -10.26
C GLN A 184 -5.51 7.75 -10.96
N ALA A 185 -5.58 8.01 -12.27
CA ALA A 185 -4.48 8.63 -13.00
C ALA A 185 -4.27 10.09 -12.56
N LYS A 186 -5.38 10.80 -12.30
CA LYS A 186 -5.35 12.15 -11.74
C LYS A 186 -4.81 12.16 -10.31
N LEU A 187 -5.26 11.23 -9.46
CA LEU A 187 -4.75 11.09 -8.09
C LEU A 187 -3.24 10.84 -8.09
N ALA A 188 -2.77 9.95 -8.97
CA ALA A 188 -1.36 9.63 -9.10
C ALA A 188 -0.50 10.83 -9.51
N THR A 189 -0.97 11.57 -10.52
CA THR A 189 -0.28 12.79 -11.00
C THR A 189 -0.22 13.86 -9.92
N LEU A 190 -1.34 14.11 -9.22
CA LEU A 190 -1.40 15.09 -8.14
C LEU A 190 -0.51 14.68 -6.95
N ALA A 191 -0.52 13.41 -6.56
CA ALA A 191 0.31 12.92 -5.46
C ALA A 191 1.80 13.15 -5.72
N LEU A 192 2.28 12.82 -6.92
CA LEU A 192 3.68 13.02 -7.30
C LEU A 192 4.04 14.51 -7.36
N SER A 193 3.15 15.35 -7.90
CA SER A 193 3.34 16.81 -7.93
C SER A 193 3.45 17.40 -6.52
N LEU A 194 2.53 17.03 -5.62
CA LEU A 194 2.54 17.46 -4.22
C LEU A 194 3.79 16.96 -3.49
N SER A 195 4.22 15.73 -3.76
CA SER A 195 5.44 15.16 -3.19
C SER A 195 6.70 15.93 -3.61
N ASP A 196 6.80 16.32 -4.88
CA ASP A 196 7.92 17.12 -5.38
C ASP A 196 7.93 18.52 -4.76
N ALA A 197 6.77 19.18 -4.72
CA ALA A 197 6.63 20.53 -4.17
C ALA A 197 6.88 20.60 -2.66
N LEU A 198 6.41 19.60 -1.90
CA LEU A 198 6.44 19.60 -0.44
C LEU A 198 7.56 18.72 0.14
N ASN A 199 8.46 18.21 -0.70
CA ASN A 199 9.53 17.27 -0.32
C ASN A 199 8.98 16.05 0.47
N GLY A 200 7.90 15.48 -0.04
CA GLY A 200 7.19 14.35 0.54
C GLY A 200 7.61 13.00 0.00
N LEU A 201 6.91 11.97 0.48
CA LEU A 201 6.93 10.61 -0.04
C LEU A 201 5.52 10.21 -0.47
N VAL A 202 5.35 9.77 -1.72
CA VAL A 202 4.08 9.17 -2.15
C VAL A 202 4.04 7.70 -1.74
N VAL A 203 2.93 7.31 -1.11
CA VAL A 203 2.59 5.91 -0.88
C VAL A 203 1.20 5.61 -1.44
N ASP A 204 0.99 4.37 -1.86
CA ASP A 204 -0.34 3.88 -2.20
C ASP A 204 -1.18 3.58 -0.95
N ARG A 205 -2.42 3.12 -1.15
CA ARG A 205 -3.33 2.76 -0.05
C ARG A 205 -2.84 1.61 0.83
N TRP A 206 -1.85 0.84 0.37
CA TRP A 206 -1.19 -0.24 1.10
C TRP A 206 0.16 0.17 1.67
N ARG A 207 0.48 1.47 1.63
CA ARG A 207 1.70 2.07 2.15
C ARG A 207 2.98 1.67 1.41
N PHE A 208 2.87 1.18 0.18
CA PHE A 208 4.04 0.96 -0.68
C PHE A 208 4.42 2.28 -1.33
N ARG A 209 5.72 2.58 -1.40
CA ARG A 209 6.25 3.72 -2.13
C ARG A 209 5.83 3.66 -3.59
N VAL A 210 5.45 4.83 -4.11
CA VAL A 210 5.07 5.08 -5.50
C VAL A 210 6.12 6.01 -6.09
N ASP A 211 6.85 5.54 -7.09
CA ASP A 211 7.89 6.32 -7.76
C ASP A 211 7.39 6.88 -9.11
N ARG A 212 6.33 6.28 -9.68
CA ARG A 212 5.70 6.70 -10.93
C ARG A 212 4.18 6.55 -10.88
N ALA A 213 3.49 7.29 -11.75
CA ALA A 213 2.02 7.32 -11.74
C ALA A 213 1.42 5.95 -12.09
N GLU A 214 2.07 5.18 -12.97
CA GLU A 214 1.66 3.82 -13.31
C GLU A 214 1.72 2.83 -12.14
N ASP A 215 2.49 3.10 -11.08
CA ASP A 215 2.58 2.20 -9.92
C ASP A 215 1.28 2.16 -9.09
N LEU A 216 0.38 3.13 -9.30
CA LEU A 216 -0.94 3.22 -8.67
C LEU A 216 -2.05 2.56 -9.50
N LEU A 217 -1.74 2.13 -10.72
CA LEU A 217 -2.69 1.48 -11.61
C LEU A 217 -2.55 -0.05 -11.50
N PRO A 218 -3.65 -0.80 -11.67
CA PRO A 218 -3.56 -2.25 -11.75
C PRO A 218 -2.59 -2.68 -12.85
N PRO A 219 -1.87 -3.80 -12.68
CA PRO A 219 -0.99 -4.31 -13.72
C PRO A 219 -1.79 -4.55 -15.01
N SER A 220 -1.23 -4.12 -16.14
CA SER A 220 -1.84 -4.32 -17.45
C SER A 220 -1.93 -5.83 -17.75
N SER A 221 -3.14 -6.36 -17.91
CA SER A 221 -3.38 -7.76 -18.34
C SER A 221 -2.79 -8.07 -19.70
#